data_AF-A0A1M6WNQ3-F1
#
_entry.id   AF-A0A1M6WNQ3-F1
#
_cell.length_a   1.000
_cell.length_b   1.000
_cell.length_c   1.000
_cell.angle_alpha   90.00
_cell.angle_beta   90.00
_cell.angle_gamma   90.00
#
_symmetry.space_group_name_H-M   'P 1'
#
loop_
_entity.id
_entity.type
_entity.pdbx_description
1 polymer ?
#
loop_
_entity_poly.entity_id
_entity_poly.type
_entity_poly.pdbx_seq_one_letter_code
_entity_poly.pdbx_strand_id
1 'polypeptide(L)'
;MEDKKSFGDYITKRRKEVGLTQREFAEKLFVTESAVSKWERGISYPDIALIRDICEILNISEHELLTASDDVQSRNSERLANKYIRMVNTYKNILIFLYGISLVTCFICNLAVQHKLSWFFIVMASELTAISLTLVPVLVPTKKALLTLGSFTLSLSLLLLICNIYTGGDWFIISFVSVIFGLSLVFLPFILHNIYLPSVFSDKKALLYFTTESLLLILLIFLCSLYTKGSWFFSHGLPIAGFSLLLPWSIMLLIRYARINIFFKTAGCFALVSAFDYTFQGFMHFILKDGSSPDFQYDFTNWNDVTINGNINIIVFLLLLIFAVLFLAAGIAQCLNLFQVKKETEK
;
A
#
# COMPACT_ATOMS: atom_id res chain seq x y z
N MET A 1 16.05 -5.43 -31.81
CA MET A 1 17.26 -4.99 -31.09
C MET A 1 16.82 -4.18 -29.87
N GLU A 2 16.50 -4.85 -28.76
CA GLU A 2 15.99 -4.17 -27.55
C GLU A 2 17.07 -3.85 -26.52
N ASP A 3 18.28 -4.43 -26.62
CA ASP A 3 19.38 -4.14 -25.69
C ASP A 3 20.65 -3.63 -26.40
N LYS A 4 20.92 -2.31 -26.27
CA LYS A 4 22.11 -1.63 -26.81
C LYS A 4 23.41 -2.16 -26.22
N LYS A 5 23.34 -2.66 -24.98
CA LYS A 5 24.52 -3.09 -24.22
C LYS A 5 25.03 -4.44 -24.70
N SER A 6 24.13 -5.37 -25.00
CA SER A 6 24.50 -6.68 -25.57
C SER A 6 25.22 -6.54 -26.92
N PHE A 7 24.71 -5.65 -27.77
CA PHE A 7 25.36 -5.30 -29.04
C PHE A 7 26.76 -4.70 -28.82
N GLY A 8 26.88 -3.72 -27.93
CA GLY A 8 28.15 -3.09 -27.59
C GLY A 8 29.19 -4.07 -27.02
N ASP A 9 28.76 -4.97 -26.13
CA ASP A 9 29.60 -6.02 -25.55
C ASP A 9 30.11 -6.99 -26.63
N TYR A 10 29.27 -7.36 -27.59
CA TYR A 10 29.65 -8.23 -28.70
C TYR A 10 30.65 -7.56 -29.65
N ILE A 11 30.41 -6.30 -30.05
CA ILE A 11 31.36 -5.50 -30.85
C ILE A 11 32.71 -5.38 -30.14
N THR A 12 32.69 -5.09 -28.83
CA THR A 12 33.91 -5.01 -28.01
C THR A 12 34.70 -6.31 -28.02
N LYS A 13 33.99 -7.44 -27.87
CA LYS A 13 34.59 -8.77 -27.87
C LYS A 13 35.24 -9.07 -29.22
N ARG A 14 34.52 -8.91 -30.34
CA ARG A 14 35.04 -9.17 -31.68
C ARG A 14 36.20 -8.24 -32.05
N ARG A 15 36.11 -6.95 -31.73
CA ARG A 15 37.20 -5.99 -31.98
C ARG A 15 38.51 -6.44 -31.30
N LYS A 16 38.42 -6.90 -30.06
CA LYS A 16 39.57 -7.42 -29.30
C LYS A 16 40.11 -8.73 -29.88
N GLU A 17 39.24 -9.62 -30.37
CA GLU A 17 39.65 -10.87 -31.04
C GLU A 17 40.43 -10.60 -32.34
N VAL A 18 40.07 -9.54 -33.07
CA VAL A 18 40.79 -9.09 -34.27
C VAL A 18 42.02 -8.20 -33.92
N GLY A 19 42.26 -7.94 -32.63
CA GLY A 19 43.45 -7.24 -32.14
C GLY A 19 43.44 -5.71 -32.33
N LEU A 20 42.29 -5.09 -32.60
CA LEU A 20 42.19 -3.65 -32.84
C LEU A 20 41.94 -2.87 -31.54
N THR A 21 42.53 -1.68 -31.42
CA THR A 21 42.17 -0.69 -30.38
C THR A 21 40.88 0.07 -30.74
N GLN A 22 40.27 0.78 -29.77
CA GLN A 22 39.09 1.62 -30.07
C GLN A 22 39.41 2.71 -31.10
N ARG A 23 40.61 3.31 -30.99
CA ARG A 23 41.13 4.30 -31.94
C ARG A 23 41.29 3.70 -33.35
N GLU A 24 41.98 2.57 -33.49
CA GLU A 24 42.19 1.92 -34.79
C GLU A 24 40.87 1.45 -35.43
N PHE A 25 39.92 0.99 -34.62
CA PHE A 25 38.60 0.61 -35.10
C PHE A 25 37.79 1.82 -35.57
N ALA A 26 37.89 2.94 -34.85
CA ALA A 26 37.26 4.21 -35.23
C ALA A 26 37.87 4.80 -36.52
N GLU A 27 39.20 4.73 -36.66
CA GLU A 27 39.93 5.16 -37.85
C GLU A 27 39.49 4.38 -39.10
N LYS A 28 39.35 3.05 -39.00
CA LYS A 28 38.87 2.21 -40.11
C LYS A 28 37.41 2.47 -40.52
N LEU A 29 36.59 2.96 -39.59
CA LEU A 29 35.17 3.28 -39.81
C LEU A 29 34.91 4.75 -40.12
N PHE A 30 35.96 5.59 -40.17
CA PHE A 30 35.85 7.05 -40.35
C PHE A 30 34.94 7.73 -39.31
N VAL A 31 34.94 7.23 -38.07
CA VAL A 31 34.19 7.81 -36.95
C VAL A 31 35.12 8.24 -35.82
N THR A 32 34.58 8.96 -34.83
CA THR A 32 35.36 9.32 -33.64
C THR A 32 35.52 8.14 -32.69
N GLU A 33 36.64 8.06 -32.00
CA GLU A 33 36.86 7.08 -30.91
C GLU A 33 35.76 7.17 -29.84
N SER A 34 35.26 8.40 -29.58
CA SER A 34 34.13 8.64 -28.69
C SER A 34 32.84 7.95 -29.15
N ALA A 35 32.58 7.88 -30.46
CA ALA A 35 31.42 7.18 -31.01
C ALA A 35 31.53 5.67 -30.76
N VAL A 36 32.67 5.06 -31.07
CA VAL A 36 32.94 3.64 -30.77
C VAL A 36 32.79 3.36 -29.28
N SER A 37 33.36 4.21 -28.41
CA SER A 37 33.22 4.11 -26.96
C SER A 37 31.75 4.20 -26.49
N LYS A 38 30.90 4.99 -27.16
CA LYS A 38 29.47 5.06 -26.86
C LYS A 38 28.73 3.80 -27.31
N TRP A 39 29.10 3.21 -28.45
CA TRP A 39 28.52 1.96 -28.93
C TRP A 39 28.90 0.78 -28.02
N GLU A 40 30.18 0.64 -27.70
CA GLU A 40 30.68 -0.42 -26.82
C GLU A 40 30.10 -0.36 -25.41
N ARG A 41 29.77 0.85 -24.92
CA ARG A 41 29.09 1.04 -23.63
C ARG A 41 27.56 0.91 -23.70
N GLY A 42 26.98 0.68 -24.88
CA GLY A 42 25.53 0.60 -25.08
C GLY A 42 24.78 1.94 -24.94
N ILE A 43 25.47 3.07 -25.07
CA ILE A 43 24.87 4.42 -24.98
C ILE A 43 24.11 4.75 -26.28
N SER A 44 24.66 4.38 -27.43
CA SER A 44 24.07 4.59 -28.75
C SER A 44 24.32 3.39 -29.66
N TYR A 45 23.56 3.28 -30.75
CA TYR A 45 23.88 2.36 -31.84
C TYR A 45 24.77 3.06 -32.88
N PRO A 46 25.58 2.31 -33.64
CA PRO A 46 26.11 2.80 -34.91
C PRO A 46 24.96 3.05 -35.88
N ASP A 47 25.19 3.96 -36.82
CA ASP A 47 24.25 4.16 -37.93
C ASP A 47 24.11 2.86 -38.73
N ILE A 48 22.92 2.59 -39.27
CA ILE A 48 22.65 1.40 -40.07
C ILE A 48 23.58 1.31 -41.28
N ALA A 49 24.00 2.46 -41.81
CA ALA A 49 24.97 2.54 -42.90
C ALA A 49 26.34 1.94 -42.54
N LEU A 50 26.72 1.95 -41.25
CA LEU A 50 28.02 1.46 -40.77
C LEU A 50 28.02 -0.04 -40.44
N ILE A 51 26.85 -0.69 -40.42
CA ILE A 51 26.73 -2.09 -39.98
C ILE A 51 27.53 -3.03 -40.88
N ARG A 52 27.50 -2.81 -42.21
CA ARG A 52 28.24 -3.64 -43.16
C ARG A 52 29.75 -3.49 -42.98
N ASP A 53 30.24 -2.26 -42.87
CA ASP A 53 31.67 -1.98 -42.66
C ASP A 53 32.17 -2.55 -41.32
N ILE A 54 31.34 -2.46 -40.27
CA ILE A 54 31.61 -3.09 -38.98
C ILE A 54 31.74 -4.61 -39.13
N CYS A 55 30.82 -5.25 -39.85
CA CYS A 55 30.86 -6.70 -40.11
C CYS A 55 32.12 -7.11 -40.89
N GLU A 56 32.50 -6.35 -41.92
CA GLU A 56 33.71 -6.61 -42.72
C GLU A 56 34.99 -6.49 -41.90
N ILE A 57 35.14 -5.42 -41.12
CA ILE A 57 36.34 -5.19 -40.28
C ILE A 57 36.45 -6.24 -39.17
N LEU A 58 35.32 -6.69 -38.62
CA LEU A 58 35.27 -7.70 -37.57
C LEU A 58 35.26 -9.14 -38.11
N ASN A 59 35.23 -9.32 -39.44
CA ASN A 59 35.17 -10.60 -40.14
C ASN A 59 34.00 -11.50 -39.68
N ILE A 60 32.82 -10.91 -39.58
CA ILE A 60 31.56 -11.56 -39.18
C ILE A 60 30.46 -11.30 -40.20
N SER A 61 29.45 -12.16 -40.26
CA SER A 61 28.25 -11.88 -41.07
C SER A 61 27.26 -10.97 -40.32
N GLU A 62 26.44 -10.22 -41.07
CA GLU A 62 25.34 -9.43 -40.50
C GLU A 62 24.38 -10.33 -39.68
N HIS A 63 24.12 -11.56 -40.16
CA HIS A 63 23.30 -12.53 -39.43
C HIS A 63 23.96 -12.95 -38.12
N GLU A 64 25.27 -13.20 -38.12
CA GLU A 64 26.01 -13.57 -36.91
C GLU A 64 26.03 -12.43 -35.89
N LEU A 65 26.19 -11.18 -36.33
CA LEU A 65 26.15 -9.99 -35.47
C LEU A 65 24.81 -9.88 -34.73
N LEU A 66 23.70 -10.13 -35.44
CA LEU A 66 22.35 -10.08 -34.87
C LEU A 66 22.10 -11.24 -33.90
N THR A 67 22.32 -12.49 -34.33
CA THR A 67 22.05 -13.69 -33.53
C THR A 67 22.92 -13.76 -32.27
N ALA A 68 24.20 -13.41 -32.38
CA ALA A 68 25.11 -13.46 -31.24
C ALA A 68 24.78 -12.39 -30.19
N SER A 69 24.22 -11.25 -30.60
CA SER A 69 23.75 -10.23 -29.67
C SER A 69 22.50 -10.68 -28.89
N ASP A 70 21.62 -11.48 -29.49
CA ASP A 70 20.46 -12.07 -28.81
C ASP A 70 20.88 -13.22 -27.86
N ASP A 71 21.86 -14.05 -28.27
CA ASP A 71 22.42 -15.12 -27.43
C ASP A 71 23.10 -14.59 -26.16
N VAL A 72 23.86 -13.48 -26.27
CA VAL A 72 24.49 -12.82 -25.12
C VAL A 72 23.44 -12.27 -24.16
N GLN A 73 22.35 -11.69 -24.68
CA GLN A 73 21.23 -11.21 -23.87
C GLN A 73 20.50 -12.34 -23.16
N SER A 74 20.20 -13.43 -23.86
CA SER A 74 19.58 -14.64 -23.30
C SER A 74 20.43 -15.21 -22.15
N ARG A 75 21.72 -15.46 -22.39
CA ARG A 75 22.63 -15.98 -21.36
C ARG A 75 22.75 -15.05 -20.14
N ASN A 76 22.73 -13.73 -20.35
CA ASN A 76 22.77 -12.76 -19.26
C ASN A 76 21.48 -12.79 -18.43
N SER A 77 20.30 -12.88 -19.08
CA SER A 77 19.02 -13.03 -18.37
C SER A 77 18.95 -14.35 -17.59
N GLU A 78 19.41 -15.47 -18.14
CA GLU A 78 19.49 -16.75 -17.43
C GLU A 78 20.44 -16.69 -16.25
N ARG A 79 21.60 -16.05 -16.40
CA ARG A 79 22.55 -15.84 -15.29
C ARG A 79 21.94 -14.99 -14.18
N LEU A 80 21.22 -13.93 -14.53
CA LEU A 80 20.53 -13.06 -13.57
C LEU A 80 19.41 -13.81 -12.85
N ALA A 81 18.59 -14.58 -13.57
CA ALA A 81 17.55 -15.42 -12.99
C ALA A 81 18.14 -16.48 -12.05
N ASN A 82 19.21 -17.16 -12.46
CA ASN A 82 19.90 -18.14 -11.62
C ASN A 82 20.53 -17.51 -10.38
N LYS A 83 21.15 -16.33 -10.50
CA LYS A 83 21.66 -15.57 -9.34
C LYS A 83 20.52 -15.18 -8.40
N TYR A 84 19.40 -14.69 -8.93
CA TYR A 84 18.22 -14.34 -8.15
C TYR A 84 17.64 -15.55 -7.41
N ILE A 85 17.44 -16.68 -8.09
CA ILE A 85 16.94 -17.92 -7.48
C ILE A 85 17.89 -18.41 -6.38
N ARG A 86 19.21 -18.37 -6.61
CA ARG A 86 20.20 -18.72 -5.58
C ARG A 86 20.09 -17.80 -4.37
N MET A 87 20.06 -16.49 -4.59
CA MET A 87 19.94 -15.50 -3.51
C MET A 87 18.66 -15.72 -2.69
N VAL A 88 17.52 -15.93 -3.34
CA VAL A 88 16.24 -16.22 -2.68
C VAL A 88 16.28 -17.52 -1.89
N ASN A 89 16.86 -18.59 -2.44
CA ASN A 89 16.99 -19.86 -1.74
C ASN A 89 17.96 -19.76 -0.55
N THR A 90 19.08 -19.05 -0.70
CA THR A 90 20.01 -18.78 0.40
C THR A 90 19.33 -18.01 1.51
N TYR A 91 18.63 -16.92 1.19
CA TYR A 91 17.85 -16.13 2.15
C TYR A 91 16.81 -16.99 2.89
N LYS A 92 16.01 -17.76 2.14
CA LYS A 92 15.01 -18.70 2.68
C LYS A 92 15.64 -19.69 3.66
N ASN A 93 16.74 -20.32 3.27
CA ASN A 93 17.41 -21.33 4.09
C ASN A 93 18.02 -20.71 5.36
N ILE A 94 18.61 -19.51 5.25
CA ILE A 94 19.12 -18.76 6.42
C ILE A 94 17.98 -18.47 7.39
N LEU A 95 16.86 -17.94 6.93
CA LEU A 95 15.72 -17.64 7.80
C LEU A 95 15.14 -18.89 8.46
N ILE A 96 14.93 -19.97 7.70
CA ILE A 96 14.45 -21.26 8.24
C ILE A 96 15.40 -21.76 9.33
N PHE A 97 16.71 -21.66 9.11
CA PHE A 97 17.71 -22.06 10.09
C PHE A 97 17.66 -21.18 11.35
N LEU A 98 17.55 -19.86 11.21
CA LEU A 98 17.45 -18.94 12.34
C LEU A 98 16.19 -19.18 13.19
N TYR A 99 15.02 -19.30 12.55
CA TYR A 99 13.77 -19.64 13.26
C TYR A 99 13.85 -21.05 13.89
N GLY A 100 14.45 -22.01 13.20
CA GLY A 100 14.64 -23.36 13.73
C GLY A 100 15.49 -23.37 15.00
N ILE A 101 16.62 -22.64 15.01
CA ILE A 101 17.46 -22.52 16.20
C ILE A 101 16.72 -21.82 17.34
N SER A 102 16.06 -20.68 17.08
CA SER A 102 15.35 -19.96 18.15
C SER A 102 14.25 -20.81 18.77
N LEU A 103 13.50 -21.57 17.97
CA LEU A 103 12.48 -22.48 18.46
C LEU A 103 13.06 -23.62 19.32
N VAL A 104 14.17 -24.24 18.86
CA VAL A 104 14.85 -25.32 19.60
C VAL A 104 15.44 -24.79 20.91
N THR A 105 16.08 -23.63 20.89
CA THR A 105 16.61 -22.99 22.10
C THR A 105 15.49 -22.71 23.10
N CYS A 106 14.38 -22.13 22.65
CA CYS A 106 13.23 -21.85 23.51
C CYS A 106 12.60 -23.13 24.06
N PHE A 107 12.50 -24.19 23.25
CA PHE A 107 12.02 -25.50 23.69
C PHE A 107 12.88 -26.06 24.84
N ILE A 108 14.20 -26.08 24.66
CA ILE A 108 15.15 -26.60 25.67
C ILE A 108 15.09 -25.75 26.94
N CYS A 109 15.18 -24.41 26.83
CA CYS A 109 15.14 -23.52 27.98
C CYS A 109 13.84 -23.64 28.76
N ASN A 110 12.70 -23.69 28.06
CA ASN A 110 11.41 -23.81 28.70
C ASN A 110 11.26 -25.16 29.45
N LEU A 111 11.72 -26.27 28.85
CA LEU A 111 11.71 -27.58 29.50
C LEU A 111 12.71 -27.66 30.67
N ALA A 112 13.88 -27.05 30.54
CA ALA A 112 14.91 -27.05 31.58
C ALA A 112 14.49 -26.24 32.82
N VAL A 113 13.82 -25.10 32.61
CA VAL A 113 13.42 -24.19 33.71
C VAL A 113 12.08 -24.59 34.33
N GLN A 114 11.08 -24.95 33.53
CA GLN A 114 9.72 -25.19 34.02
C GLN A 114 9.28 -26.65 33.98
N HIS A 115 10.08 -27.55 33.40
CA HIS A 115 9.76 -28.98 33.23
C HIS A 115 8.41 -29.26 32.52
N LYS A 116 7.83 -28.26 31.85
CA LYS A 116 6.56 -28.30 31.11
C LYS A 116 6.62 -27.33 29.94
N LEU A 117 5.83 -27.56 28.89
CA LEU A 117 5.69 -26.65 27.74
C LEU A 117 4.67 -25.53 28.01
N SER A 118 5.12 -24.38 28.54
CA SER A 118 4.23 -23.27 28.91
C SER A 118 4.34 -22.10 27.92
N TRP A 119 5.36 -21.24 28.04
CA TRP A 119 5.58 -20.07 27.18
C TRP A 119 6.16 -20.44 25.82
N PHE A 120 6.62 -21.68 25.66
CA PHE A 120 7.08 -22.22 24.37
C PHE A 120 6.05 -22.00 23.24
N PHE A 121 4.75 -22.21 23.51
CA PHE A 121 3.71 -22.01 22.50
C PHE A 121 3.53 -20.54 22.11
N ILE A 122 3.79 -19.60 23.03
CA ILE A 122 3.77 -18.17 22.72
C ILE A 122 4.88 -17.85 21.72
N VAL A 123 6.10 -18.36 21.96
CA VAL A 123 7.23 -18.15 21.05
C VAL A 123 7.00 -18.82 19.70
N MET A 124 6.46 -20.04 19.68
CA MET A 124 6.12 -20.71 18.42
C MET A 124 5.14 -19.87 17.59
N ALA A 125 4.09 -19.35 18.22
CA ALA A 125 3.10 -18.55 17.51
C ALA A 125 3.64 -17.17 17.09
N SER A 126 4.54 -16.55 17.86
CA SER A 126 5.19 -15.30 17.47
C SER A 126 6.22 -15.50 16.36
N GLU A 127 6.89 -16.65 16.31
CA GLU A 127 7.71 -17.00 15.15
C GLU A 127 6.85 -17.22 13.91
N LEU A 128 5.68 -17.87 14.05
CA LEU A 128 4.74 -18.03 12.93
C LEU A 128 4.27 -16.68 12.37
N THR A 129 4.04 -15.66 13.21
CA THR A 129 3.70 -14.31 12.72
C THR A 129 4.87 -13.70 11.94
N ALA A 130 6.11 -13.86 12.40
CA ALA A 130 7.28 -13.38 11.67
C ALA A 130 7.47 -14.14 10.33
N ILE A 131 7.36 -15.47 10.34
CA ILE A 131 7.45 -16.36 9.17
C ILE A 131 6.38 -15.99 8.13
N SER A 132 5.18 -15.62 8.57
CA SER A 132 4.09 -15.25 7.67
C SER A 132 4.44 -14.04 6.80
N LEU A 133 5.21 -13.07 7.32
CA LEU A 133 5.61 -11.86 6.59
C LEU A 133 6.92 -12.05 5.82
N THR A 134 7.84 -12.89 6.30
CA THR A 134 9.19 -13.02 5.71
C THR A 134 9.32 -14.19 4.73
N LEU A 135 8.73 -15.35 5.03
CA LEU A 135 8.89 -16.58 4.26
C LEU A 135 7.71 -16.88 3.34
N VAL A 136 6.47 -16.63 3.74
CA VAL A 136 5.29 -16.93 2.89
C VAL A 136 5.33 -16.21 1.53
N PRO A 137 5.72 -14.92 1.40
CA PRO A 137 5.82 -14.28 0.09
C PRO A 137 6.83 -14.94 -0.85
N VAL A 138 7.83 -15.63 -0.28
CA VAL A 138 8.90 -16.35 -1.00
C VAL A 138 8.45 -17.76 -1.38
N LEU A 139 7.70 -18.43 -0.51
CA LEU A 139 7.24 -19.81 -0.69
C LEU A 139 6.06 -19.91 -1.67
N VAL A 140 5.20 -18.89 -1.70
CA VAL A 140 3.96 -18.92 -2.46
C VAL A 140 4.17 -18.43 -3.90
N PRO A 141 3.76 -19.21 -4.92
CA PRO A 141 3.95 -18.82 -6.32
C PRO A 141 2.92 -17.80 -6.82
N THR A 142 1.68 -17.86 -6.32
CA THR A 142 0.54 -17.06 -6.82
C THR A 142 -0.19 -16.34 -5.70
N LYS A 143 -0.80 -15.18 -5.99
CA LYS A 143 -1.54 -14.36 -4.99
C LYS A 143 -0.76 -14.08 -3.70
N LYS A 144 0.55 -13.82 -3.82
CA LYS A 144 1.51 -13.61 -2.72
C LYS A 144 0.95 -12.70 -1.63
N ALA A 145 0.52 -11.49 -1.99
CA ALA A 145 0.01 -10.51 -1.03
C ALA A 145 -1.19 -11.04 -0.22
N LEU A 146 -2.14 -11.72 -0.87
CA LEU A 146 -3.34 -12.25 -0.20
C LEU A 146 -3.00 -13.40 0.75
N LEU A 147 -2.14 -14.32 0.32
CA LEU A 147 -1.75 -15.47 1.13
C LEU A 147 -0.82 -15.09 2.28
N THR A 148 0.07 -14.11 2.08
CA THR A 148 0.88 -13.50 3.14
C THR A 148 0.00 -12.79 4.17
N LEU A 149 -0.96 -11.98 3.73
CA LEU A 149 -1.85 -11.29 4.66
C LEU A 149 -2.78 -12.25 5.41
N GLY A 150 -3.30 -13.27 4.72
CA GLY A 150 -4.13 -14.31 5.33
C GLY A 150 -3.37 -15.14 6.37
N SER A 151 -2.14 -15.56 6.05
CA SER A 151 -1.30 -16.30 6.99
C SER A 151 -0.85 -15.45 8.16
N PHE A 152 -0.57 -14.15 7.95
CA PHE A 152 -0.27 -13.20 9.03
C PHE A 152 -1.47 -13.00 9.96
N THR A 153 -2.66 -12.79 9.40
CA THR A 153 -3.89 -12.63 10.19
C THR A 153 -4.17 -13.88 11.03
N LEU A 154 -4.00 -15.07 10.43
CA LEU A 154 -4.21 -16.34 11.11
C LEU A 154 -3.20 -16.58 12.22
N SER A 155 -1.91 -16.39 11.94
CA SER A 155 -0.84 -16.57 12.93
C SER A 155 -0.92 -15.55 14.07
N LEU A 156 -1.29 -14.30 13.79
CA LEU A 156 -1.49 -13.27 14.81
C LEU A 156 -2.68 -13.60 15.71
N SER A 157 -3.77 -14.09 15.10
CA SER A 157 -4.93 -14.56 15.85
C SER A 157 -4.58 -15.76 16.74
N LEU A 158 -3.79 -16.70 16.22
CA LEU A 158 -3.30 -17.85 16.99
C LEU A 158 -2.41 -17.42 18.16
N LEU A 159 -1.51 -16.46 17.94
CA LEU A 159 -0.67 -15.89 18.99
C LEU A 159 -1.53 -15.27 20.10
N LEU A 160 -2.52 -14.46 19.74
CA LEU A 160 -3.44 -13.84 20.72
C LEU A 160 -4.25 -14.89 21.49
N LEU A 161 -4.69 -15.96 20.82
CA LEU A 161 -5.39 -17.09 21.47
C LEU A 161 -4.49 -17.77 22.50
N ILE A 162 -3.24 -18.07 22.13
CA ILE A 162 -2.29 -18.74 23.03
C ILE A 162 -1.95 -17.83 24.21
N CYS A 163 -1.73 -16.53 23.99
CA CYS A 163 -1.51 -15.56 25.07
C CYS A 163 -2.72 -15.48 26.02
N ASN A 164 -3.94 -15.52 25.47
CA ASN A 164 -5.16 -15.51 26.25
C ASN A 164 -5.28 -16.77 27.14
N ILE A 165 -5.05 -17.97 26.58
CA ILE A 165 -5.04 -19.22 27.34
C ILE A 165 -3.94 -19.21 28.41
N TYR A 166 -2.73 -18.76 28.05
CA TYR A 166 -1.58 -18.72 28.96
C TYR A 166 -1.81 -17.79 30.15
N THR A 167 -2.44 -16.64 29.93
CA THR A 167 -2.78 -15.68 31.00
C THR A 167 -4.03 -16.05 31.78
N GLY A 168 -4.76 -17.10 31.37
CA GLY A 168 -6.06 -17.46 31.94
C GLY A 168 -7.13 -16.39 31.72
N GLY A 169 -6.98 -15.55 30.69
CA GLY A 169 -7.90 -14.46 30.40
C GLY A 169 -9.09 -14.91 29.55
N ASP A 170 -10.05 -13.99 29.37
CA ASP A 170 -11.28 -14.17 28.59
C ASP A 170 -11.42 -13.12 27.45
N TRP A 171 -10.34 -12.40 27.17
CA TRP A 171 -10.30 -11.27 26.24
C TRP A 171 -10.09 -11.65 24.75
N PHE A 172 -9.85 -12.93 24.41
CA PHE A 172 -9.48 -13.34 23.06
C PHE A 172 -10.45 -12.86 21.98
N ILE A 173 -11.77 -13.03 22.19
CA ILE A 173 -12.79 -12.72 21.19
C ILE A 173 -12.75 -11.24 20.80
N ILE A 174 -12.58 -10.34 21.77
CA ILE A 174 -12.47 -8.90 21.50
C ILE A 174 -11.20 -8.60 20.71
N SER A 175 -10.06 -9.12 21.16
CA SER A 175 -8.79 -8.89 20.47
C SER A 175 -8.83 -9.42 19.04
N PHE A 176 -9.42 -10.59 18.81
CA PHE A 176 -9.59 -11.18 17.49
C PHE A 176 -10.41 -10.28 16.56
N VAL A 177 -11.58 -9.82 17.00
CA VAL A 177 -12.43 -8.91 16.19
C VAL A 177 -11.76 -7.56 15.99
N SER A 178 -11.04 -7.05 16.99
CA SER A 178 -10.28 -5.79 16.90
C SER A 178 -9.16 -5.88 15.86
N VAL A 179 -8.43 -7.00 15.84
CA VAL A 179 -7.39 -7.26 14.84
C VAL A 179 -7.99 -7.39 13.44
N ILE A 180 -9.11 -8.12 13.29
CA ILE A 180 -9.80 -8.22 12.00
C ILE A 180 -10.23 -6.84 11.51
N PHE A 181 -10.84 -6.03 12.37
CA PHE A 181 -11.25 -4.66 12.05
C PHE A 181 -10.06 -3.77 11.65
N GLY A 182 -8.98 -3.77 12.43
CA GLY A 182 -7.80 -2.97 12.11
C GLY A 182 -7.12 -3.38 10.80
N LEU A 183 -7.02 -4.69 10.55
CA LEU A 183 -6.43 -5.21 9.31
C LEU A 183 -7.37 -5.01 8.11
N SER A 184 -8.68 -5.16 8.27
CA SER A 184 -9.64 -4.94 7.18
C SER A 184 -9.63 -3.48 6.74
N LEU A 185 -9.60 -2.54 7.68
CA LEU A 185 -9.57 -1.11 7.40
C LEU A 185 -8.45 -0.73 6.42
N VAL A 186 -7.27 -1.33 6.58
CA VAL A 186 -6.10 -1.07 5.73
C VAL A 186 -6.10 -1.94 4.47
N PHE A 187 -6.36 -3.24 4.61
CA PHE A 187 -6.07 -4.21 3.55
C PHE A 187 -7.27 -4.67 2.73
N LEU A 188 -8.49 -4.52 3.23
CA LEU A 188 -9.71 -4.91 2.53
C LEU A 188 -9.85 -4.26 1.14
N PRO A 189 -9.48 -2.98 0.91
CA PRO A 189 -9.50 -2.39 -0.44
C PRO A 189 -8.64 -3.15 -1.45
N PHE A 190 -7.45 -3.60 -1.03
CA PHE A 190 -6.53 -4.39 -1.87
C PHE A 190 -7.07 -5.81 -2.10
N ILE A 191 -7.70 -6.40 -1.09
CA ILE A 191 -8.35 -7.71 -1.21
C ILE A 191 -9.51 -7.64 -2.21
N LEU A 192 -10.42 -6.67 -2.06
CA LEU A 192 -11.56 -6.47 -2.95
C LEU A 192 -11.14 -6.15 -4.39
N HIS A 193 -9.97 -5.54 -4.59
CA HIS A 193 -9.41 -5.34 -5.93
C HIS A 193 -8.99 -6.67 -6.58
N ASN A 194 -8.37 -7.56 -5.82
CA ASN A 194 -7.73 -8.79 -6.33
C ASN A 194 -8.63 -10.04 -6.34
N ILE A 195 -9.83 -9.97 -5.80
CA ILE A 195 -10.80 -11.07 -5.78
C ILE A 195 -11.84 -10.92 -6.90
N TYR A 196 -12.20 -12.04 -7.52
CA TYR A 196 -13.35 -12.12 -8.43
C TYR A 196 -14.64 -12.13 -7.62
N LEU A 197 -15.43 -11.05 -7.73
CA LEU A 197 -16.73 -10.92 -7.09
C LEU A 197 -17.84 -11.33 -8.09
N PRO A 198 -18.98 -11.86 -7.62
CA PRO A 198 -20.16 -12.07 -8.44
C PRO A 198 -20.57 -10.77 -9.16
N SER A 199 -21.17 -10.88 -10.35
CA SER A 199 -21.53 -9.74 -11.22
C SER A 199 -22.34 -8.65 -10.49
N VAL A 200 -23.20 -9.03 -9.55
CA VAL A 200 -24.02 -8.11 -8.74
C VAL A 200 -23.18 -7.14 -7.87
N PHE A 201 -21.98 -7.55 -7.48
CA PHE A 201 -21.12 -6.88 -6.51
C PHE A 201 -19.86 -6.25 -7.12
N SER A 202 -19.55 -6.56 -8.38
CA SER A 202 -18.32 -6.12 -9.06
C SER A 202 -18.15 -4.58 -9.06
N ASP A 203 -19.24 -3.84 -9.26
CA ASP A 203 -19.21 -2.37 -9.31
C ASP A 203 -19.38 -1.69 -7.95
N LYS A 204 -19.68 -2.48 -6.90
CA LYS A 204 -20.06 -2.00 -5.56
C LYS A 204 -18.96 -2.21 -4.52
N LYS A 205 -17.69 -2.34 -4.93
CA LYS A 205 -16.55 -2.59 -4.02
C LYS A 205 -16.41 -1.57 -2.89
N ALA A 206 -16.60 -0.28 -3.18
CA ALA A 206 -16.58 0.76 -2.15
C ALA A 206 -17.71 0.56 -1.12
N LEU A 207 -18.92 0.25 -1.59
CA LEU A 207 -20.05 -0.02 -0.69
C LEU A 207 -19.78 -1.24 0.21
N LEU A 208 -19.21 -2.31 -0.36
CA LEU A 208 -18.84 -3.52 0.40
C LEU A 208 -17.79 -3.22 1.46
N TYR A 209 -16.76 -2.43 1.13
CA TYR A 209 -15.75 -1.99 2.08
C TYR A 209 -16.38 -1.25 3.25
N PHE A 210 -17.11 -0.15 2.98
CA PHE A 210 -17.73 0.67 4.02
C PHE A 210 -18.74 -0.12 4.87
N THR A 211 -19.51 -1.02 4.25
CA THR A 211 -20.44 -1.91 4.97
C THR A 211 -19.69 -2.86 5.89
N THR A 212 -18.63 -3.51 5.40
CA THR A 212 -17.83 -4.47 6.19
C THR A 212 -17.17 -3.77 7.38
N GLU A 213 -16.52 -2.62 7.17
CA GLU A 213 -15.89 -1.86 8.26
C GLU A 213 -16.91 -1.36 9.29
N SER A 214 -18.08 -0.92 8.84
CA SER A 214 -19.15 -0.47 9.75
C SER A 214 -19.69 -1.63 10.60
N LEU A 215 -19.90 -2.81 10.01
CA LEU A 215 -20.35 -4.00 10.73
C LEU A 215 -19.29 -4.48 11.71
N LEU A 216 -18.02 -4.47 11.33
CA LEU A 216 -16.91 -4.85 12.21
C LEU A 216 -16.75 -3.88 13.39
N LEU A 217 -16.90 -2.56 13.16
CA LEU A 217 -16.89 -1.56 14.22
C LEU A 217 -18.06 -1.77 15.20
N ILE A 218 -19.28 -1.96 14.70
CA ILE A 218 -20.47 -2.18 15.53
C ILE A 218 -20.33 -3.48 16.33
N LEU A 219 -19.85 -4.55 15.69
CA LEU A 219 -19.59 -5.84 16.33
C LEU A 219 -18.54 -5.70 17.44
N LEU A 220 -17.45 -4.97 17.18
CA LEU A 220 -16.42 -4.72 18.18
C LEU A 220 -16.98 -3.99 19.40
N ILE A 221 -17.74 -2.91 19.18
CA ILE A 221 -18.36 -2.12 20.26
C ILE A 221 -19.35 -2.97 21.06
N PHE A 222 -20.13 -3.82 20.39
CA PHE A 222 -21.04 -4.78 21.03
C PHE A 222 -20.29 -5.76 21.94
N LEU A 223 -19.22 -6.36 21.44
CA LEU A 223 -18.40 -7.29 22.21
C LEU A 223 -17.71 -6.62 23.40
N CYS A 224 -17.24 -5.38 23.24
CA CYS A 224 -16.72 -4.59 24.36
C CYS A 224 -17.77 -4.36 25.45
N SER A 225 -19.03 -4.09 25.06
CA SER A 225 -20.13 -3.93 26.02
C SER A 225 -20.42 -5.24 26.76
N LEU A 226 -20.43 -6.38 26.07
CA LEU A 226 -20.61 -7.68 26.70
C LEU A 226 -19.48 -8.03 27.67
N TYR A 227 -18.24 -7.76 27.27
CA TYR A 227 -17.05 -8.05 28.09
C TYR A 227 -16.99 -7.22 29.36
N THR A 228 -17.30 -5.93 29.25
CA THR A 228 -17.40 -5.03 30.41
C THR A 228 -18.66 -5.26 31.24
N LYS A 229 -19.54 -6.19 30.83
CA LYS A 229 -20.88 -6.42 31.40
C LYS A 229 -21.72 -5.14 31.48
N GLY A 230 -21.47 -4.20 30.57
CA GLY A 230 -22.14 -2.92 30.52
C GLY A 230 -23.40 -2.96 29.66
N SER A 231 -24.38 -2.13 30.01
CA SER A 231 -25.61 -1.88 29.23
C SER A 231 -25.50 -0.65 28.31
N TRP A 232 -24.27 -0.20 28.04
CA TRP A 232 -24.00 1.05 27.32
C TRP A 232 -24.02 0.91 25.79
N PHE A 233 -24.08 -0.31 25.24
CA PHE A 233 -24.12 -0.54 23.79
C PHE A 233 -25.23 0.24 23.09
N PHE A 234 -26.49 0.07 23.50
CA PHE A 234 -27.61 0.74 22.83
C PHE A 234 -27.75 2.21 23.22
N SER A 235 -27.36 2.59 24.45
CA SER A 235 -27.55 3.93 24.97
C SER A 235 -26.48 4.93 24.52
N HIS A 236 -25.23 4.47 24.40
CA HIS A 236 -24.08 5.34 24.08
C HIS A 236 -23.29 4.81 22.88
N GLY A 237 -22.89 3.54 22.90
CA GLY A 237 -21.97 2.96 21.92
C GLY A 237 -22.49 3.02 20.47
N LEU A 238 -23.70 2.54 20.24
CA LEU A 238 -24.34 2.49 18.93
C LEU A 238 -24.68 3.89 18.39
N PRO A 239 -25.26 4.82 19.19
CA PRO A 239 -25.43 6.22 18.76
C PRO A 239 -24.12 6.90 18.37
N ILE A 240 -23.05 6.76 19.18
CA ILE A 240 -21.74 7.36 18.91
C ILE A 240 -21.12 6.79 17.63
N ALA A 241 -21.15 5.46 17.48
CA ALA A 241 -20.66 4.80 16.27
C ALA A 241 -21.46 5.23 15.03
N GLY A 242 -22.79 5.25 15.13
CA GLY A 242 -23.68 5.65 14.05
C GLY A 242 -23.41 7.09 13.60
N PHE A 243 -23.31 8.03 14.54
CA PHE A 243 -22.98 9.42 14.22
C PHE A 243 -21.59 9.55 13.59
N SER A 244 -20.59 8.87 14.15
CA SER A 244 -19.21 8.88 13.62
C SER A 244 -19.12 8.29 12.22
N LEU A 245 -19.97 7.31 11.88
CA LEU A 245 -20.03 6.71 10.55
C LEU A 245 -20.74 7.61 9.51
N LEU A 246 -21.55 8.60 9.92
CA LEU A 246 -22.22 9.50 8.98
C LEU A 246 -21.24 10.23 8.08
N LEU A 247 -20.13 10.73 8.62
CA LEU A 247 -19.13 11.47 7.86
C LEU A 247 -18.46 10.61 6.76
N PRO A 248 -17.79 9.48 7.08
CA PRO A 248 -17.11 8.67 6.08
C PRO A 248 -18.10 8.12 5.03
N TRP A 249 -19.33 7.74 5.43
CA TRP A 249 -20.37 7.32 4.48
C TRP A 249 -20.84 8.45 3.56
N SER A 250 -21.08 9.65 4.10
CA SER A 250 -21.51 10.81 3.32
C SER A 250 -20.45 11.21 2.29
N ILE A 251 -19.17 11.22 2.69
CA ILE A 251 -18.04 11.47 1.79
C ILE A 251 -17.98 10.40 0.69
N MET A 252 -18.12 9.12 1.04
CA MET A 252 -18.11 8.05 0.04
C MET A 252 -19.26 8.21 -0.96
N LEU A 253 -20.47 8.51 -0.49
CA LEU A 253 -21.65 8.68 -1.34
C LEU A 253 -21.48 9.87 -2.29
N LEU A 254 -20.95 10.99 -1.77
CA LEU A 254 -20.66 12.18 -2.56
C LEU A 254 -19.60 11.93 -3.63
N ILE A 255 -18.48 11.31 -3.26
CA ILE A 255 -17.36 11.07 -4.19
C ILE A 255 -17.77 10.06 -5.27
N ARG A 256 -18.40 8.95 -4.87
CA ARG A 256 -18.62 7.80 -5.77
C ARG A 256 -19.95 7.84 -6.51
N TYR A 257 -21.03 8.32 -5.90
CA TYR A 257 -22.38 8.21 -6.46
C TYR A 257 -22.97 9.55 -6.91
N ALA A 258 -22.51 10.69 -6.39
CA ALA A 258 -22.97 11.98 -6.89
C ALA A 258 -22.43 12.26 -8.30
N ARG A 259 -23.34 12.53 -9.24
CA ARG A 259 -23.03 12.90 -10.64
C ARG A 259 -22.82 14.42 -10.77
N ILE A 260 -21.89 14.94 -10.00
CA ILE A 260 -21.54 16.37 -9.97
C ILE A 260 -20.05 16.56 -10.29
N ASN A 261 -19.68 17.79 -10.67
CA ASN A 261 -18.28 18.15 -10.98
C ASN A 261 -17.36 17.93 -9.77
N ILE A 262 -16.08 17.63 -10.01
CA ILE A 262 -15.04 17.49 -8.99
C ILE A 262 -14.98 18.69 -8.05
N PHE A 263 -15.13 19.93 -8.53
CA PHE A 263 -15.16 21.12 -7.67
C PHE A 263 -16.33 21.09 -6.67
N PHE A 264 -17.53 20.71 -7.13
CA PHE A 264 -18.69 20.55 -6.25
C PHE A 264 -18.54 19.36 -5.29
N LYS A 265 -17.88 18.27 -5.71
CA LYS A 265 -17.54 17.16 -4.80
C LYS A 265 -16.59 17.61 -3.70
N THR A 266 -15.52 18.33 -4.07
CA THR A 266 -14.55 18.84 -3.11
C THR A 266 -15.19 19.83 -2.14
N ALA A 267 -16.00 20.77 -2.66
CA ALA A 267 -16.78 21.70 -1.84
C ALA A 267 -17.68 20.96 -0.83
N GLY A 268 -18.42 19.96 -1.31
CA GLY A 268 -19.29 19.15 -0.46
C GLY A 268 -18.52 18.33 0.58
N CYS A 269 -17.34 17.79 0.26
CA CYS A 269 -16.49 17.10 1.25
C CYS A 269 -16.05 18.05 2.37
N PHE A 270 -15.56 19.24 2.04
CA PHE A 270 -15.18 20.24 3.03
C PHE A 270 -16.38 20.69 3.89
N ALA A 271 -17.54 20.91 3.26
CA ALA A 271 -18.76 21.26 3.97
C ALA A 271 -19.21 20.15 4.93
N LEU A 272 -19.14 18.89 4.51
CA LEU A 272 -19.48 17.73 5.37
C LEU A 272 -18.53 17.60 6.55
N VAL A 273 -17.21 17.75 6.34
CA VAL A 273 -16.22 17.70 7.43
C VAL A 273 -16.42 18.87 8.38
N SER A 274 -16.61 20.09 7.87
CA SER A 274 -16.89 21.29 8.67
C SER A 274 -18.15 21.13 9.52
N ALA A 275 -19.25 20.67 8.93
CA ALA A 275 -20.50 20.43 9.65
C ALA A 275 -20.36 19.34 10.72
N PHE A 276 -19.64 18.25 10.41
CA PHE A 276 -19.37 17.18 11.37
C PHE A 276 -18.54 17.68 12.55
N ASP A 277 -17.43 18.38 12.28
CA ASP A 277 -16.54 18.93 13.30
C ASP A 277 -17.29 19.85 14.28
N TYR A 278 -18.11 20.76 13.75
CA TYR A 278 -18.92 21.67 14.54
C TYR A 278 -20.00 20.97 15.40
N THR A 279 -20.63 19.93 14.85
CA THR A 279 -21.75 19.25 15.53
C THR A 279 -21.34 18.10 16.45
N PHE A 280 -20.13 17.55 16.27
CA PHE A 280 -19.67 16.36 16.98
C PHE A 280 -19.65 16.55 18.49
N GLN A 281 -19.11 17.66 18.99
CA GLN A 281 -19.04 17.91 20.42
C GLN A 281 -20.42 18.06 21.05
N GLY A 282 -21.32 18.85 20.45
CA GLY A 282 -22.68 19.02 20.94
C GLY A 282 -23.44 17.69 20.98
N PHE A 283 -23.23 16.83 19.99
CA PHE A 283 -23.76 15.47 19.98
C PHE A 283 -23.17 14.61 21.11
N MET A 284 -21.85 14.65 21.33
CA MET A 284 -21.19 13.91 22.41
C MET A 284 -21.70 14.33 23.78
N HIS A 285 -21.85 15.64 24.02
CA HIS A 285 -22.44 16.17 25.25
C HIS A 285 -23.89 15.68 25.45
N PHE A 286 -24.71 15.72 24.38
CA PHE A 286 -26.10 15.23 24.45
C PHE A 286 -26.19 13.75 24.83
N ILE A 287 -25.30 12.91 24.28
CA ILE A 287 -25.28 11.47 24.55
C ILE A 287 -24.69 11.14 25.93
N LEU A 288 -23.55 11.72 26.29
CA LEU A 288 -22.86 11.40 27.53
C LEU A 288 -23.52 12.04 28.76
N LYS A 289 -24.30 13.11 28.58
CA LYS A 289 -24.89 13.93 29.66
C LYS A 289 -23.86 14.36 30.71
N ASP A 290 -22.60 14.48 30.32
CA ASP A 290 -21.58 15.09 31.16
C ASP A 290 -22.00 16.55 31.40
N GLY A 291 -22.10 16.99 32.65
CA GLY A 291 -22.60 18.32 33.02
C GLY A 291 -21.70 19.49 32.61
N SER A 292 -20.85 19.33 31.59
CA SER A 292 -20.00 20.35 30.99
C SER A 292 -20.78 21.15 29.94
N SER A 293 -20.46 22.43 29.75
CA SER A 293 -21.09 23.23 28.70
C SER A 293 -20.83 22.62 27.31
N PRO A 294 -21.84 22.58 26.41
CA PRO A 294 -21.73 21.95 25.09
C PRO A 294 -20.71 22.64 24.17
N ASP A 295 -20.47 23.93 24.39
CA ASP A 295 -19.57 24.75 23.59
C ASP A 295 -18.22 24.92 24.29
N PHE A 296 -17.13 24.79 23.52
CA PHE A 296 -15.85 25.30 23.99
C PHE A 296 -15.93 26.80 24.24
N GLN A 297 -15.36 27.25 25.35
CA GLN A 297 -15.08 28.67 25.52
C GLN A 297 -14.04 29.07 24.47
N TYR A 298 -14.38 30.04 23.62
CA TYR A 298 -13.47 30.59 22.62
C TYR A 298 -13.22 32.07 22.91
N ASP A 299 -11.96 32.45 22.84
CA ASP A 299 -11.51 33.83 22.93
C ASP A 299 -10.19 33.94 22.14
N PHE A 300 -10.26 34.49 20.93
CA PHE A 300 -9.06 34.60 20.07
C PHE A 300 -7.98 35.52 20.64
N THR A 301 -8.29 36.31 21.66
CA THR A 301 -7.33 37.18 22.34
C THR A 301 -6.58 36.47 23.47
N ASN A 302 -7.13 35.37 23.99
CA ASN A 302 -6.58 34.63 25.12
C ASN A 302 -6.42 33.14 24.77
N TRP A 303 -5.19 32.64 24.80
CA TRP A 303 -4.84 31.26 24.44
C TRP A 303 -4.33 30.49 25.66
N ASN A 304 -5.19 30.38 26.68
CA ASN A 304 -4.88 29.61 27.89
C ASN A 304 -5.37 28.15 27.76
N ASP A 305 -5.09 27.32 28.76
CA ASP A 305 -5.46 25.90 28.76
C ASP A 305 -6.97 25.66 28.63
N VAL A 306 -7.81 26.65 28.96
CA VAL A 306 -9.27 26.56 28.88
C VAL A 306 -9.78 26.91 27.47
N THR A 307 -9.22 27.95 26.84
CA THR A 307 -9.71 28.48 25.56
C THR A 307 -8.98 27.92 24.33
N ILE A 308 -7.80 27.31 24.49
CA ILE A 308 -6.97 26.84 23.38
C ILE A 308 -7.71 25.85 22.47
N ASN A 309 -8.40 24.86 23.04
CA ASN A 309 -9.15 23.87 22.27
C ASN A 309 -10.32 24.50 21.51
N GLY A 310 -11.04 25.44 22.13
CA GLY A 310 -12.12 26.17 21.48
C GLY A 310 -11.65 27.02 20.32
N ASN A 311 -10.57 27.77 20.53
CA ASN A 311 -9.96 28.59 19.48
C ASN A 311 -9.53 27.74 18.29
N ILE A 312 -8.85 26.61 18.54
CA ILE A 312 -8.41 25.69 17.47
C ILE A 312 -9.61 25.14 16.69
N ASN A 313 -10.63 24.63 17.37
CA ASN A 313 -11.80 24.04 16.70
C ASN A 313 -12.57 25.06 15.86
N ILE A 314 -12.77 26.29 16.36
CA ILE A 314 -13.43 27.34 15.56
C ILE A 314 -12.56 27.75 14.36
N ILE A 315 -11.24 27.84 14.51
CA ILE A 315 -10.33 28.13 13.38
C ILE A 315 -10.42 27.03 12.32
N VAL A 316 -10.34 25.76 12.73
CA VAL A 316 -10.46 24.61 11.82
C VAL A 316 -11.80 24.62 11.10
N PHE A 317 -12.89 24.82 11.84
CA PHE A 317 -14.24 24.95 11.28
C PHE A 317 -14.33 26.06 10.22
N LEU A 318 -13.84 27.27 10.53
CA LEU A 318 -13.86 28.41 9.62
C LEU A 318 -13.00 28.17 8.38
N LEU A 319 -11.81 27.59 8.54
CA LEU A 319 -10.93 27.26 7.41
C LEU A 319 -11.59 26.25 6.47
N LEU A 320 -12.18 25.18 7.01
CA LEU A 320 -12.90 24.18 6.22
C LEU A 320 -14.10 24.79 5.50
N LEU A 321 -14.83 25.71 6.15
CA LEU A 321 -15.95 26.43 5.54
C LEU A 321 -15.48 27.34 4.40
N ILE A 322 -14.38 28.08 4.58
CA ILE A 322 -13.78 28.92 3.54
C ILE A 322 -13.37 28.06 2.33
N PHE A 323 -12.71 26.92 2.55
CA PHE A 323 -12.37 26.00 1.46
C PHE A 323 -13.62 25.49 0.75
N ALA A 324 -14.68 25.11 1.48
CA ALA A 324 -15.95 24.70 0.88
C ALA A 324 -16.51 25.79 -0.04
N VAL A 325 -16.54 27.05 0.40
CA VAL A 325 -17.03 28.19 -0.40
C VAL A 325 -16.15 28.48 -1.62
N LEU A 326 -14.82 28.42 -1.48
CA LEU A 326 -13.90 28.64 -2.60
C LEU A 326 -14.07 27.59 -3.70
N PHE A 327 -14.16 26.30 -3.33
CA PHE A 327 -14.40 25.23 -4.30
C PHE A 327 -15.81 25.30 -4.91
N LEU A 328 -16.81 25.75 -4.15
CA LEU A 328 -18.15 26.01 -4.68
C LEU A 328 -18.12 27.11 -5.75
N ALA A 329 -17.48 28.24 -5.45
CA ALA A 329 -17.33 29.36 -6.38
C ALA A 329 -16.56 28.95 -7.66
N ALA A 330 -15.48 28.18 -7.51
CA ALA A 330 -14.73 27.62 -8.63
C ALA A 330 -15.59 26.69 -9.50
N GLY A 331 -16.43 25.84 -8.88
CA GLY A 331 -17.37 24.98 -9.59
C GLY A 331 -18.42 25.77 -10.39
N ILE A 332 -18.97 26.84 -9.81
CA ILE A 332 -19.92 27.73 -10.48
C ILE A 332 -19.24 28.42 -11.68
N ALA A 333 -18.04 28.99 -11.49
CA ALA A 333 -17.28 29.66 -12.54
C ALA A 333 -16.97 28.71 -13.72
N GLN A 334 -16.60 27.46 -13.44
CA GLN A 334 -16.34 26.47 -14.49
C GLN A 334 -17.61 26.12 -15.27
N CYS A 335 -18.75 25.96 -14.59
CA CYS A 335 -20.03 25.74 -15.27
C CYS A 335 -20.38 26.90 -16.20
N LEU A 336 -20.22 28.16 -15.75
CA LEU A 336 -20.48 29.34 -16.56
C LEU A 336 -19.58 29.41 -17.82
N ASN A 337 -18.29 29.09 -17.69
CA ASN A 337 -17.37 29.04 -18.83
C ASN A 337 -17.77 27.97 -19.84
N LEU A 338 -18.18 26.77 -19.39
CA LEU A 338 -18.66 25.72 -20.30
C LEU A 338 -19.93 26.12 -21.05
N PHE A 339 -20.85 26.86 -20.40
CA PHE A 339 -22.03 27.41 -21.06
C PHE A 339 -21.68 28.46 -22.12
N GLN A 340 -20.68 29.31 -21.86
CA GLN A 340 -20.22 30.31 -22.83
C GLN A 340 -19.57 29.66 -24.06
N VAL A 341 -18.65 28.71 -23.86
CA VAL A 341 -17.99 27.98 -24.96
C VAL A 341 -18.99 27.23 -25.82
N LYS A 342 -19.98 26.55 -25.21
CA LYS A 342 -21.01 25.82 -25.95
C LYS A 342 -21.84 26.77 -26.84
N LYS A 343 -22.14 27.97 -26.35
CA LYS A 343 -22.88 29.01 -27.09
C LYS A 343 -22.07 29.59 -28.25
N GLU A 344 -20.74 29.58 -28.18
CA GLU A 344 -19.85 30.02 -29.26
C GLU A 344 -19.67 28.96 -30.34
N THR A 345 -19.69 27.67 -29.99
CA THR A 345 -19.58 26.55 -30.96
C THR A 345 -20.88 26.22 -31.70
N GLU A 346 -22.04 26.64 -31.20
CA GLU A 346 -23.35 26.46 -31.85
C GLU A 346 -23.71 27.61 -32.80
N LYS A 347 -22.84 28.63 -32.93
CA LYS A 347 -22.91 29.69 -33.94
C LYS A 347 -21.91 29.42 -35.05
#